data_AF-A0A258SQH1-F1
#
_entry.id   AF-A0A258SQH1-F1
#
_cell.length_a   1.000
_cell.length_b   1.000
_cell.length_c   1.000
_cell.angle_alpha   90.00
_cell.angle_beta   90.00
_cell.angle_gamma   90.00
#
_symmetry.space_group_name_H-M   'P 1'
#
loop_
_entity.id
_entity.type
_entity.pdbx_description
1 polymer ?
#
loop_
_entity_poly.entity_id
_entity_poly.type
_entity_poly.pdbx_seq_one_letter_code
_entity_poly.pdbx_strand_id
1 'polypeptide(L)'
;MFFYLVWGLVLLLPDRMRVATIIALFAGLVLLGAALPSPNVMLTFYTSTIIIEFIFGVMVGIWYLQGRALSVAAAWALLLVGFAVMLAINDVTPQMRFLLWGLPAAMIVIGALALEKAGAVHKYPFLVLLGDASYSIYIVHGIALSAAGQIWRKLVPADLPGGIAVFTIGAIIAAVAAGVVVHFTIERPLLRLMTRRPPARVAPSLP
;
A
#
# COMPACT_ATOMS: atom_id res chain seq x y z
N MET A 1 8.87 -7.80 7.70
CA MET A 1 8.70 -8.82 8.77
C MET A 1 8.41 -8.20 10.13
N PHE A 2 9.17 -7.20 10.59
CA PHE A 2 8.93 -6.49 11.87
C PHE A 2 7.47 -6.09 12.10
N PHE A 3 6.86 -5.37 11.16
CA PHE A 3 5.47 -4.95 11.26
C PHE A 3 4.50 -6.14 11.45
N TYR A 4 4.67 -7.21 10.68
CA TYR A 4 3.85 -8.41 10.79
C TYR A 4 4.01 -9.09 12.15
N LEU A 5 5.23 -9.11 12.71
CA LEU A 5 5.47 -9.64 14.04
C LEU A 5 4.77 -8.79 15.10
N VAL A 6 4.89 -7.46 15.04
CA VAL A 6 4.19 -6.55 15.95
C VAL A 6 2.68 -6.77 15.90
N TRP A 7 2.10 -6.79 14.70
CA TRP A 7 0.66 -7.05 14.54
C TRP A 7 0.25 -8.43 15.06
N GLY A 8 1.03 -9.47 14.75
CA GLY A 8 0.77 -10.82 15.25
C GLY A 8 0.74 -10.88 16.78
N LEU A 9 1.67 -10.20 17.45
CA LEU A 9 1.69 -10.10 18.90
C LEU A 9 0.52 -9.27 19.45
N VAL A 10 0.18 -8.15 18.81
CA VAL A 10 -0.94 -7.30 19.23
C VAL A 10 -2.28 -8.03 19.10
N LEU A 11 -2.43 -8.93 18.13
CA LEU A 11 -3.66 -9.74 17.99
C LEU A 11 -3.92 -10.65 19.19
N LEU A 12 -2.89 -11.00 19.97
CA LEU A 12 -3.04 -11.76 21.23
C LEU A 12 -3.68 -10.92 22.35
N LEU A 13 -3.70 -9.60 22.21
CA LEU A 13 -4.32 -8.70 23.19
C LEU A 13 -5.83 -8.58 22.98
N PRO A 14 -6.59 -8.20 24.03
CA PRO A 14 -8.01 -7.89 23.92
C PRO A 14 -8.26 -6.76 22.91
N ASP A 15 -9.35 -6.86 22.14
CA ASP A 15 -9.69 -5.94 21.05
C ASP A 15 -9.60 -4.46 21.44
N ARG A 16 -10.07 -4.11 22.65
CA ARG A 16 -10.04 -2.74 23.20
C ARG A 16 -8.63 -2.15 23.36
N MET A 17 -7.60 -2.99 23.48
CA MET A 17 -6.21 -2.57 23.71
C MET A 17 -5.42 -2.46 22.40
N ARG A 18 -5.81 -3.20 21.36
CA ARG A 18 -5.00 -3.37 20.14
C ARG A 18 -4.57 -2.05 19.51
N VAL A 19 -5.53 -1.15 19.29
CA VAL A 19 -5.28 0.17 18.69
C VAL A 19 -4.36 1.00 19.59
N ALA A 20 -4.68 1.10 20.88
CA ALA A 20 -3.90 1.90 21.83
C ALA A 20 -2.46 1.39 21.92
N THR A 21 -2.25 0.07 21.96
CA THR A 21 -0.93 -0.55 21.98
C THR A 21 -0.13 -0.25 20.72
N ILE A 22 -0.74 -0.35 19.54
CA ILE A 22 -0.04 -0.05 18.27
C ILE A 22 0.37 1.41 18.22
N ILE A 23 -0.54 2.33 18.55
CA ILE A 23 -0.25 3.76 18.56
C ILE A 23 0.87 4.06 19.56
N ALA A 24 0.77 3.53 20.79
CA ALA A 24 1.78 3.76 21.83
C ALA A 24 3.15 3.20 21.45
N LEU A 25 3.19 1.97 20.91
CA LEU A 25 4.45 1.32 20.51
C LEU A 25 5.11 2.07 19.36
N PHE A 26 4.37 2.38 18.30
CA PHE A 26 4.92 3.04 17.11
C PHE A 26 5.30 4.50 17.37
N ALA A 27 4.47 5.25 18.09
CA ALA A 27 4.84 6.60 18.53
C ALA A 27 6.05 6.56 19.47
N GLY A 28 6.08 5.61 20.40
CA GLY A 28 7.21 5.42 21.32
C GLY A 28 8.53 5.12 20.61
N LEU A 29 8.52 4.25 19.60
CA LEU A 29 9.72 3.95 18.79
C LEU A 29 10.24 5.18 18.05
N VAL A 30 9.35 5.97 17.47
CA VAL A 30 9.75 7.19 16.73
C VAL A 30 10.27 8.25 17.69
N LEU A 31 9.63 8.45 18.84
CA LEU A 31 10.11 9.36 19.90
C LEU A 31 11.47 8.91 20.44
N LEU A 32 11.68 7.60 20.61
CA LEU A 32 12.96 7.05 21.04
C LEU A 32 14.06 7.33 20.02
N GLY A 33 13.79 7.13 18.72
CA GLY A 33 14.75 7.47 17.66
C GLY A 33 15.08 8.95 17.57
N ALA A 34 14.09 9.82 17.83
CA ALA A 34 14.30 11.26 17.89
C ALA A 34 15.13 11.68 19.11
N ALA A 35 14.91 11.05 20.27
CA ALA A 35 15.60 11.37 21.51
C ALA A 35 17.03 10.77 21.58
N LEU A 36 17.27 9.65 20.91
CA LEU A 36 18.56 8.96 20.87
C LEU A 36 19.07 8.80 19.43
N PRO A 37 19.53 9.88 18.78
CA PRO A 37 20.13 9.78 17.45
C PRO A 37 21.32 8.82 17.48
N SER A 38 21.28 7.80 16.62
CA SER A 38 22.33 6.78 16.54
C SER A 38 22.79 6.60 15.10
N PRO A 39 24.10 6.42 14.84
CA PRO A 39 24.59 6.03 13.53
C PRO A 39 24.26 4.55 13.19
N ASN A 40 23.73 3.79 14.15
CA ASN A 40 23.39 2.38 13.94
C ASN A 40 22.17 2.25 12.99
N VAL A 41 22.42 1.68 11.81
CA VAL A 41 21.41 1.46 10.76
C VAL A 41 20.17 0.73 11.27
N MET A 42 20.33 -0.25 12.17
CA MET A 42 19.20 -1.02 12.70
C MET A 42 18.30 -0.16 13.58
N LEU A 43 18.89 0.67 14.45
CA LEU A 43 18.13 1.60 15.29
C LEU A 43 17.39 2.63 14.42
N THR A 44 18.07 3.21 13.43
CA THR A 44 17.46 4.18 12.49
C THR A 44 16.31 3.57 11.69
N PHE A 45 16.43 2.29 11.31
CA PHE A 45 15.38 1.57 10.60
C PHE A 45 14.12 1.37 11.47
N TYR A 46 14.28 0.84 12.69
CA TYR A 46 13.14 0.52 13.57
C TYR A 46 12.51 1.73 14.26
N THR A 47 13.16 2.89 14.23
CA THR A 47 12.64 4.15 14.78
C THR A 47 12.27 5.16 13.70
N SER A 48 12.24 4.73 12.44
CA SER A 48 11.90 5.58 11.29
C SER A 48 10.48 6.12 11.37
N THR A 49 10.29 7.37 10.97
CA THR A 49 8.99 8.06 10.91
C THR A 49 7.99 7.39 9.96
N ILE A 50 8.45 6.57 9.01
CA ILE A 50 7.58 5.78 8.12
C ILE A 50 6.61 4.90 8.94
N ILE A 51 6.97 4.55 10.17
CA ILE A 51 6.13 3.74 11.04
C ILE A 51 4.83 4.50 11.42
N ILE A 52 4.87 5.83 11.47
CA ILE A 52 3.68 6.67 11.72
C ILE A 52 2.66 6.57 10.59
N GLU A 53 3.09 6.29 9.35
CA GLU A 53 2.17 6.09 8.22
C GLU A 53 1.23 4.90 8.47
N PHE A 54 1.67 3.88 9.22
CA PHE A 54 0.79 2.79 9.64
C PHE A 54 -0.26 3.23 10.67
N ILE A 55 0.07 4.17 11.55
CA ILE A 55 -0.91 4.76 12.46
C ILE A 55 -1.99 5.48 11.64
N PHE A 56 -1.63 6.21 10.59
CA PHE A 56 -2.62 6.79 9.69
C PHE A 56 -3.53 5.73 9.06
N GLY A 57 -2.96 4.60 8.60
CA GLY A 57 -3.75 3.46 8.12
C GLY A 57 -4.76 2.94 9.17
N VAL A 58 -4.34 2.81 10.43
CA VAL A 58 -5.24 2.42 11.54
C VAL A 58 -6.34 3.46 11.75
N MET A 59 -6.01 4.75 11.75
CA MET A 59 -6.98 5.82 11.93
C MET A 59 -8.00 5.87 10.78
N VAL A 60 -7.56 5.65 9.54
CA VAL A 60 -8.43 5.52 8.37
C VAL A 60 -9.37 4.32 8.53
N GLY A 61 -8.84 3.17 8.98
CA GLY A 61 -9.64 1.98 9.24
C GLY A 61 -10.72 2.21 10.31
N ILE A 62 -10.37 2.88 11.42
CA ILE A 62 -11.33 3.24 12.48
C ILE A 62 -12.40 4.18 11.92
N TRP A 63 -12.00 5.22 11.19
CA TRP A 63 -12.93 6.17 10.57
C TRP A 63 -13.91 5.45 9.62
N TYR A 64 -13.41 4.51 8.81
CA TYR A 64 -14.22 3.73 7.87
C TYR A 64 -15.23 2.82 8.60
N LEU A 65 -14.78 2.09 9.62
CA LEU A 65 -15.62 1.17 10.40
C LEU A 65 -16.68 1.89 11.23
N GLN A 66 -16.47 3.15 11.63
CA GLN A 66 -17.47 3.97 12.29
C GLN A 66 -18.66 4.33 11.39
N GLY A 67 -18.63 3.97 10.11
CA GLY A 67 -19.74 4.19 9.21
C GLY A 67 -19.94 5.66 8.82
N ARG A 68 -18.99 6.55 9.17
CA ARG A 68 -19.04 7.96 8.78
C ARG A 68 -19.15 8.09 7.26
N ALA A 69 -19.89 9.10 6.82
CA ALA A 69 -20.04 9.43 5.41
C ALA A 69 -19.34 10.76 5.12
N LEU A 70 -18.68 10.83 3.97
CA LEU A 70 -18.27 12.09 3.37
C LEU A 70 -19.19 12.38 2.19
N SER A 71 -19.41 13.66 1.90
CA SER A 71 -20.03 14.04 0.64
C SER A 71 -19.13 13.63 -0.53
N VAL A 72 -19.74 13.30 -1.68
CA VAL A 72 -19.01 12.92 -2.90
C VAL A 72 -18.01 14.02 -3.30
N ALA A 73 -18.39 15.28 -3.15
CA ALA A 73 -17.51 16.43 -3.40
C ALA A 73 -16.29 16.45 -2.47
N ALA A 74 -16.48 16.26 -1.16
CA ALA A 74 -15.37 16.20 -0.20
C ALA A 74 -14.46 14.99 -0.46
N ALA A 75 -15.04 13.85 -0.85
CA ALA A 75 -14.28 12.65 -1.17
C ALA A 75 -13.39 12.84 -2.41
N TRP A 76 -13.92 13.44 -3.49
CA TRP A 76 -13.12 13.83 -4.65
C TRP A 76 -12.07 14.88 -4.31
N ALA A 77 -12.40 15.88 -3.50
CA ALA A 77 -11.44 16.90 -3.06
C ALA A 77 -10.26 16.26 -2.31
N LEU A 78 -10.52 15.37 -1.35
CA LEU A 78 -9.44 14.67 -0.63
C LEU A 78 -8.58 13.83 -1.57
N LEU A 79 -9.21 13.08 -2.49
CA LEU A 79 -8.49 12.24 -3.44
C LEU A 79 -7.60 13.08 -4.36
N LEU A 80 -8.15 14.11 -4.99
CA LEU A 80 -7.44 14.94 -5.96
C LEU A 80 -6.35 15.78 -5.30
N VAL A 81 -6.63 16.37 -4.13
CA VAL A 81 -5.63 17.14 -3.38
C VAL A 81 -4.51 16.21 -2.91
N GLY A 82 -4.84 15.01 -2.40
CA GLY A 82 -3.83 14.04 -2.00
C GLY A 82 -2.90 13.64 -3.16
N PHE A 83 -3.45 13.36 -4.33
CA PHE A 83 -2.64 13.11 -5.54
C PHE A 83 -1.81 14.33 -5.95
N ALA A 84 -2.41 15.53 -5.98
CA ALA A 84 -1.71 16.75 -6.38
C ALA A 84 -0.52 17.05 -5.45
N VAL A 85 -0.71 16.93 -4.14
CA VAL A 85 0.36 17.10 -3.15
C VAL A 85 1.45 16.06 -3.36
N MET A 86 1.09 14.79 -3.55
CA MET A 86 2.07 13.71 -3.76
C MET A 86 2.88 13.90 -5.05
N LEU A 87 2.29 14.44 -6.11
CA LEU A 87 2.98 14.75 -7.37
C LEU A 87 3.85 16.01 -7.29
N ALA A 88 3.48 16.98 -6.45
CA ALA A 88 4.25 18.22 -6.29
C ALA A 88 5.52 18.03 -5.46
N ILE A 89 5.56 16.99 -4.63
CA ILE A 89 6.65 16.74 -3.67
C ILE A 89 7.67 15.78 -4.29
N ASN A 90 8.87 16.30 -4.60
CA ASN A 90 9.95 15.51 -5.19
C ASN A 90 10.99 15.05 -4.15
N ASP A 91 11.35 15.93 -3.21
CA ASP A 91 12.33 15.64 -2.16
C ASP A 91 11.72 15.81 -0.78
N VAL A 92 11.83 14.78 0.05
CA VAL A 92 11.33 14.78 1.42
C VAL A 92 12.38 14.28 2.37
N THR A 93 12.68 15.08 3.38
CA THR A 93 13.53 14.65 4.48
C THR A 93 12.86 13.51 5.23
N PRO A 94 13.61 12.51 5.74
CA PRO A 94 13.03 11.39 6.47
C PRO A 94 12.10 11.84 7.60
N GLN A 95 12.40 12.95 8.27
CA GLN A 95 11.61 13.49 9.37
C GLN A 95 10.24 13.99 8.93
N MET A 96 10.12 14.60 7.75
CA MET A 96 8.86 15.14 7.22
C MET A 96 8.09 14.14 6.37
N ARG A 97 8.67 12.97 6.09
CA ARG A 97 8.08 11.93 5.23
C ARG A 97 6.66 11.54 5.64
N PHE A 98 6.43 11.27 6.91
CA PHE A 98 5.10 10.87 7.37
C PHE A 98 4.06 11.95 7.07
N LEU A 99 4.42 13.23 7.19
CA LEU A 99 3.50 14.33 6.91
C LEU A 99 3.34 14.59 5.41
N LEU A 100 4.43 14.58 4.66
CA LEU A 100 4.44 14.97 3.25
C LEU A 100 4.04 13.83 2.31
N TRP A 101 4.18 12.57 2.72
CA TRP A 101 3.76 11.40 1.94
C TRP A 101 2.64 10.63 2.64
N GLY A 102 2.76 10.42 3.96
CA GLY A 102 1.76 9.67 4.71
C GLY A 102 0.39 10.36 4.80
N LEU A 103 0.34 11.67 5.03
CA LEU A 103 -0.94 12.40 5.08
C LEU A 103 -1.63 12.43 3.71
N PRO A 104 -0.97 12.77 2.58
CA PRO A 104 -1.58 12.68 1.26
C PRO A 104 -2.05 11.26 0.91
N ALA A 105 -1.28 10.23 1.28
CA ALA A 105 -1.70 8.85 1.10
C ALA A 105 -2.98 8.53 1.89
N ALA A 106 -3.09 8.98 3.15
CA ALA A 106 -4.30 8.83 3.94
C ALA A 106 -5.50 9.57 3.32
N MET A 107 -5.29 10.78 2.79
CA MET A 107 -6.34 11.54 2.08
C MET A 107 -6.84 10.80 0.85
N ILE A 108 -5.93 10.24 0.05
CA ILE A 108 -6.27 9.44 -1.14
C ILE A 108 -7.11 8.22 -0.73
N VAL A 109 -6.70 7.48 0.30
CA VAL A 109 -7.43 6.29 0.76
C VAL A 109 -8.79 6.66 1.32
N ILE A 110 -8.92 7.71 2.14
CA ILE A 110 -10.22 8.18 2.66
C ILE A 110 -11.15 8.56 1.51
N GLY A 111 -10.64 9.35 0.54
CA GLY A 111 -11.40 9.76 -0.63
C GLY A 111 -11.89 8.56 -1.45
N ALA A 112 -11.00 7.61 -1.74
CA ALA A 112 -11.35 6.40 -2.48
C ALA A 112 -12.40 5.54 -1.76
N LEU A 113 -12.23 5.30 -0.45
CA LEU A 113 -13.18 4.53 0.35
C LEU A 113 -14.55 5.22 0.44
N ALA A 114 -14.58 6.54 0.60
CA ALA A 114 -15.82 7.31 0.63
C ALA A 114 -16.56 7.28 -0.71
N LEU A 115 -15.84 7.41 -1.83
CA LEU A 115 -16.43 7.33 -3.18
C LEU A 115 -16.96 5.92 -3.48
N GLU A 116 -16.23 4.86 -3.09
CA GLU A 116 -16.70 3.49 -3.25
C GLU A 116 -17.98 3.24 -2.43
N LYS A 117 -18.01 3.68 -1.17
CA LYS A 117 -19.18 3.54 -0.29
C LYS A 117 -20.39 4.31 -0.80
N ALA A 118 -20.18 5.46 -1.46
CA ALA A 118 -21.23 6.26 -2.07
C ALA A 118 -21.73 5.71 -3.43
N GLY A 119 -21.14 4.62 -3.94
CA GLY A 119 -21.46 4.11 -5.27
C GLY A 119 -21.05 5.05 -6.41
N ALA A 120 -20.15 6.00 -6.14
CA ALA A 120 -19.74 7.05 -7.07
C ALA A 120 -18.55 6.64 -7.96
N VAL A 121 -18.14 5.36 -7.91
CA VAL A 121 -17.00 4.81 -8.67
C VAL A 121 -17.49 3.67 -9.54
N HIS A 122 -17.17 3.73 -10.84
CA HIS A 122 -17.41 2.63 -11.75
C HIS A 122 -16.36 1.53 -11.57
N LYS A 123 -16.81 0.28 -11.41
CA LYS A 123 -15.94 -0.88 -11.23
C LYS A 123 -15.51 -1.45 -12.58
N TYR A 124 -14.34 -1.03 -13.06
CA TYR A 124 -13.76 -1.60 -14.28
C TYR A 124 -13.11 -2.97 -13.97
N PRO A 125 -13.54 -4.07 -14.62
CA PRO A 125 -13.05 -5.42 -14.31
C PRO A 125 -11.53 -5.56 -14.41
N PHE A 126 -10.92 -4.87 -15.38
CA PHE A 126 -9.47 -4.87 -15.56
C PHE A 126 -8.72 -4.19 -14.40
N LEU A 127 -9.23 -3.07 -13.88
CA LEU A 127 -8.61 -2.38 -12.73
C LEU A 127 -8.77 -3.18 -11.44
N VAL A 128 -9.92 -3.84 -11.27
CA VAL A 128 -10.14 -4.77 -10.14
C VAL A 128 -9.16 -5.93 -10.23
N LEU A 129 -8.99 -6.54 -11.40
CA LEU A 129 -7.99 -7.60 -11.59
C LEU A 129 -6.57 -7.14 -11.26
N LEU A 130 -6.19 -5.94 -11.69
CA LEU A 130 -4.86 -5.40 -11.40
C LEU A 130 -4.66 -5.15 -9.90
N GLY A 131 -5.70 -4.68 -9.21
CA GLY A 131 -5.74 -4.55 -7.76
C GLY A 131 -5.60 -5.90 -7.05
N ASP A 132 -6.37 -6.91 -7.46
CA ASP A 132 -6.31 -8.28 -6.93
C ASP A 132 -4.93 -8.90 -7.13
N ALA A 133 -4.27 -8.64 -8.27
CA ALA A 133 -2.94 -9.15 -8.58
C ALA A 133 -1.78 -8.31 -8.02
N SER A 134 -2.07 -7.20 -7.35
CA SER A 134 -1.05 -6.21 -6.92
C SER A 134 0.03 -6.81 -6.02
N TYR A 135 -0.31 -7.75 -5.15
CA TYR A 135 0.65 -8.46 -4.31
C TYR A 135 1.63 -9.31 -5.12
N SER A 136 1.11 -10.12 -6.06
CA SER A 136 1.95 -10.91 -6.96
C SER A 136 2.85 -10.02 -7.82
N ILE A 137 2.31 -8.93 -8.38
CA ILE A 137 3.09 -7.94 -9.14
C ILE A 137 4.21 -7.37 -8.27
N TYR A 138 3.93 -6.98 -7.02
CA TYR A 138 4.94 -6.47 -6.09
C TYR A 138 6.08 -7.47 -5.85
N ILE A 139 5.81 -8.78 -5.77
CA ILE A 139 6.86 -9.76 -5.56
C ILE A 139 7.71 -9.96 -6.82
N VAL A 140 7.09 -10.05 -7.99
CA VAL A 140 7.78 -10.53 -9.20
C VAL A 140 8.27 -9.43 -10.12
N HIS A 141 7.78 -8.19 -9.99
CA HIS A 141 8.18 -7.10 -10.89
C HIS A 141 9.69 -6.89 -10.92
N GLY A 142 10.40 -6.98 -9.79
CA GLY A 142 11.86 -6.83 -9.76
C GLY A 142 12.59 -7.87 -10.62
N ILE A 143 12.14 -9.13 -10.57
CA ILE A 143 12.68 -10.22 -11.40
C ILE A 143 12.35 -9.99 -12.87
N ALA A 144 11.09 -9.62 -13.15
CA ALA A 144 10.62 -9.34 -14.51
C ALA A 144 11.37 -8.17 -15.16
N LEU A 145 11.57 -7.07 -14.41
CA LEU A 145 12.33 -5.90 -14.86
C LEU A 145 13.81 -6.24 -15.10
N SER A 146 14.43 -7.05 -14.23
CA SER A 146 15.81 -7.50 -14.42
C SER A 146 15.96 -8.36 -15.68
N ALA A 147 15.04 -9.32 -15.89
CA ALA A 147 15.03 -10.15 -17.09
C ALA A 147 14.79 -9.30 -18.35
N ALA A 148 13.79 -8.42 -18.34
CA ALA A 148 13.50 -7.51 -19.44
C ALA A 148 14.70 -6.63 -19.79
N GLY A 149 15.40 -6.07 -18.79
CA GLY A 149 16.59 -5.25 -18.99
C GLY A 149 17.79 -6.02 -19.55
N GLN A 150 17.94 -7.31 -19.22
CA GLN A 150 18.97 -8.15 -19.81
C GLN A 150 18.66 -8.51 -21.27
N ILE A 151 17.38 -8.83 -21.57
CA ILE A 151 16.91 -9.12 -22.92
C ILE A 151 17.05 -7.88 -23.80
N TRP A 152 16.61 -6.72 -23.31
CA TRP A 152 16.68 -5.45 -24.03
C TRP A 152 18.10 -5.11 -24.46
N ARG A 153 19.06 -5.16 -23.53
CA ARG A 153 20.47 -4.87 -23.81
C ARG A 153 21.13 -5.81 -24.83
N LYS A 154 20.60 -7.02 -24.99
CA LYS A 154 21.11 -8.00 -25.97
C LYS A 154 20.50 -7.83 -27.36
N LEU A 155 19.24 -7.42 -27.43
CA LEU A 155 18.46 -7.43 -28.68
C LEU A 155 18.31 -6.05 -29.31
N VAL A 156 18.38 -4.98 -28.53
CA VAL A 156 18.10 -3.62 -29.00
C VAL A 156 19.39 -2.80 -29.03
N PRO A 157 19.72 -2.19 -30.19
CA PRO A 157 20.83 -1.25 -30.29
C PRO A 157 20.70 -0.08 -29.30
N ALA A 158 21.82 0.34 -28.71
CA ALA A 158 21.85 1.37 -27.68
C ALA A 158 21.41 2.76 -28.19
N ASP A 159 21.49 2.98 -29.50
CA ASP A 159 21.23 4.22 -30.22
C ASP A 159 19.80 4.33 -30.76
N LEU A 160 18.91 3.37 -30.46
CA LEU A 160 17.52 3.42 -30.90
C LEU A 160 16.83 4.71 -30.39
N PRO A 161 16.36 5.60 -31.29
CA PRO A 161 15.63 6.79 -30.90
C PRO A 161 14.35 6.41 -30.15
N GLY A 162 14.16 6.95 -28.94
CA GLY A 162 13.02 6.60 -28.08
C GLY A 162 13.12 5.24 -27.39
N GLY A 163 14.28 4.56 -27.47
CA GLY A 163 14.48 3.24 -26.87
C GLY A 163 14.17 3.19 -25.37
N ILE A 164 14.44 4.27 -24.63
CA ILE A 164 14.09 4.37 -23.20
C ILE A 164 12.57 4.29 -22.98
N ALA A 165 11.78 5.01 -23.78
CA ALA A 165 10.32 5.02 -23.64
C ALA A 165 9.74 3.64 -24.02
N VAL A 166 10.22 3.06 -25.13
CA VAL A 166 9.80 1.72 -25.57
C VAL A 166 10.14 0.67 -24.53
N PHE A 167 11.37 0.70 -24.00
CA PHE A 167 11.78 -0.19 -22.91
C PHE A 167 10.89 -0.03 -21.69
N THR A 168 10.65 1.21 -21.25
CA THR A 168 9.88 1.48 -20.02
C THR A 168 8.46 0.94 -20.14
N ILE A 169 7.77 1.23 -21.24
CA ILE A 169 6.40 0.73 -21.50
C ILE A 169 6.41 -0.80 -21.58
N GLY A 170 7.34 -1.38 -22.36
CA GLY A 170 7.45 -2.83 -22.51
C GLY A 170 7.76 -3.54 -21.19
N ALA A 171 8.64 -2.98 -20.37
CA ALA A 171 9.03 -3.53 -19.08
C ALA A 171 7.90 -3.46 -18.05
N ILE A 172 7.12 -2.37 -18.03
CA ILE A 172 5.90 -2.26 -17.21
C ILE A 172 4.89 -3.33 -17.62
N ILE A 173 4.62 -3.47 -18.92
CA ILE A 173 3.69 -4.49 -19.44
C ILE A 173 4.17 -5.89 -19.06
N ALA A 174 5.46 -6.18 -19.25
CA ALA A 174 6.04 -7.48 -18.90
C ALA A 174 5.94 -7.78 -17.40
N ALA A 175 6.23 -6.78 -16.54
CA ALA A 175 6.13 -6.92 -15.09
C ALA A 175 4.69 -7.16 -14.63
N VAL A 176 3.73 -6.39 -15.16
CA VAL A 176 2.30 -6.57 -14.86
C VAL A 176 1.81 -7.93 -15.35
N ALA A 177 2.15 -8.33 -16.59
CA ALA A 177 1.76 -9.62 -17.14
C ALA A 177 2.32 -10.79 -16.32
N ALA A 178 3.61 -10.74 -15.94
CA ALA A 178 4.22 -11.74 -15.08
C ALA A 178 3.51 -11.84 -13.72
N GLY A 179 3.21 -10.70 -13.09
CA GLY A 179 2.48 -10.66 -11.83
C GLY A 179 1.06 -11.20 -11.94
N VAL A 180 0.33 -10.90 -13.03
CA VAL A 180 -1.01 -11.46 -13.28
C VAL A 180 -0.95 -12.97 -13.51
N VAL A 181 0.04 -13.48 -14.24
CA VAL A 181 0.24 -14.93 -14.42
C VAL A 181 0.48 -15.60 -13.07
N VAL A 182 1.35 -15.05 -12.23
CA VAL A 182 1.64 -15.57 -10.89
C VAL A 182 0.41 -15.50 -9.99
N HIS A 183 -0.39 -14.45 -10.10
CA HIS A 183 -1.64 -14.31 -9.36
C HIS A 183 -2.60 -15.46 -9.66
N PHE A 184 -2.79 -15.82 -10.94
CA PHE A 184 -3.69 -16.91 -11.32
C PHE A 184 -3.11 -18.32 -11.08
N THR A 185 -1.79 -18.49 -11.18
CA THR A 185 -1.15 -19.82 -11.13
C THR A 185 -0.67 -20.21 -9.75
N ILE A 186 -0.34 -19.25 -8.87
CA ILE A 186 0.25 -19.51 -7.56
C ILE A 186 -0.65 -18.91 -6.46
N GLU A 187 -0.88 -17.60 -6.50
CA GLU A 187 -1.58 -16.89 -5.41
C GLU A 187 -3.02 -17.39 -5.23
N ARG A 188 -3.84 -17.35 -6.29
CA ARG A 188 -5.24 -17.80 -6.23
C ARG A 188 -5.38 -19.26 -5.81
N PRO A 189 -4.62 -20.23 -6.36
CA PRO A 189 -4.68 -21.63 -5.92
C PRO A 189 -4.29 -21.80 -4.44
N LEU A 190 -3.24 -21.13 -3.97
CA LEU A 190 -2.82 -21.20 -2.56
C LEU A 190 -3.87 -20.60 -1.63
N LEU A 191 -4.41 -19.43 -1.96
CA LEU A 191 -5.48 -18.81 -1.19
C LEU A 191 -6.71 -19.73 -1.13
N ARG A 192 -7.11 -20.35 -2.24
CA ARG A 192 -8.21 -21.32 -2.27
C ARG A 192 -7.93 -22.58 -1.45
N LEU A 193 -6.68 -23.04 -1.36
CA LEU A 193 -6.29 -24.17 -0.52
C LEU A 193 -6.39 -23.82 0.97
N MET A 194 -5.93 -22.63 1.34
CA MET A 194 -5.89 -22.16 2.73
C MET A 194 -7.25 -21.69 3.27
N THR A 195 -8.11 -21.15 2.41
CA THR A 195 -9.46 -20.65 2.77
C THR A 195 -10.55 -21.72 2.74
N ARG A 196 -10.21 -23.01 2.69
CA ARG A 196 -11.18 -24.12 2.83
C ARG A 196 -11.87 -24.22 4.21
N ARG A 197 -11.71 -23.24 5.09
CA ARG A 197 -12.64 -22.99 6.21
C ARG A 197 -13.69 -21.99 5.73
N PRO A 198 -14.98 -22.34 5.69
CA PRO A 198 -16.01 -21.42 5.19
C PRO A 198 -15.93 -20.09 5.94
N PRO A 199 -16.01 -18.94 5.25
CA PRO A 199 -16.05 -17.65 5.92
C PRO A 199 -17.20 -17.69 6.93
N ALA A 200 -16.91 -17.34 8.19
CA ALA A 200 -17.95 -17.10 9.17
C ALA A 200 -18.93 -16.12 8.52
N ARG A 201 -20.19 -16.55 8.32
CA ARG A 201 -21.24 -15.70 7.75
C ARG A 201 -21.26 -14.42 8.58
N VAL A 202 -20.76 -13.32 8.02
CA VAL A 202 -21.09 -11.99 8.51
C VAL A 202 -22.59 -11.88 8.26
N ALA A 203 -23.37 -12.02 9.33
CA ALA A 203 -24.82 -11.88 9.26
C ALA A 203 -25.13 -10.51 8.63
N PRO A 204 -26.06 -10.42 7.67
CA PRO A 204 -26.45 -9.13 7.14
C PRO A 204 -27.01 -8.28 8.28
N SER A 205 -26.38 -7.14 8.54
CA SER A 205 -26.96 -6.11 9.40
C SER A 205 -28.16 -5.52 8.66
N LEU A 206 -29.37 -5.96 9.04
CA LEU A 206 -30.64 -5.30 8.76
C LEU A 206 -30.57 -3.83 9.25
N PRO A 207 -31.21 -2.88 8.54
CA PRO A 207 -32.67 -2.78 8.48
C PRO A 207 -33.27 -3.08 7.11
#